data_AF-A0A1Z7ZCV5-F1
#
_entry.id   AF-A0A1Z7ZCV5-F1
#
_cell.length_a   1.000
_cell.length_b   1.000
_cell.length_c   1.000
_cell.angle_alpha   90.00
_cell.angle_beta   90.00
_cell.angle_gamma   90.00
#
_symmetry.space_group_name_H-M   'P 1'
#
loop_
_entity.id
_entity.type
_entity.pdbx_description
1 polymer ?
#
loop_
_entity_poly.entity_id
_entity_poly.type
_entity_poly.pdbx_seq_one_letter_code
_entity_poly.pdbx_strand_id
1 'polypeptide(L)'
;MDKSEIKEICPKCGNASSLKKLILLEIAWVDYPGRDSREKCALGLRADQVLPEALGEPPLEQFVSGFYCPNCEIGFVSEEILKEGFHPCM
;
A
#
# COMPACT_ATOMS: atom_id res chain seq x y z
N MET A 1 -12.58 3.18 24.63
CA MET A 1 -12.58 2.43 23.37
C MET A 1 -11.32 1.59 23.34
N ASP A 2 -11.52 0.29 23.44
CA ASP A 2 -10.48 -0.73 23.41
C ASP A 2 -9.69 -0.56 22.11
N LYS A 3 -8.44 -0.07 22.19
CA LYS A 3 -7.52 -0.07 21.06
C LYS A 3 -7.05 -1.50 20.88
N SER A 4 -7.94 -2.37 20.42
CA SER A 4 -7.56 -3.71 19.99
C SER A 4 -6.56 -3.51 18.85
N GLU A 5 -5.30 -3.82 19.15
CA GLU A 5 -4.17 -3.68 18.25
C GLU A 5 -4.43 -4.62 17.07
N ILE A 6 -4.95 -4.06 15.96
CA ILE A 6 -5.19 -4.84 14.73
C ILE A 6 -3.84 -5.36 14.28
N LYS A 7 -3.66 -6.68 14.33
CA LYS A 7 -2.43 -7.38 13.97
C LYS A 7 -2.67 -8.14 12.68
N GLU A 8 -2.01 -7.69 11.62
CA GLU A 8 -2.04 -8.39 10.34
C GLU A 8 -0.81 -9.29 10.18
N ILE A 9 -0.96 -10.39 9.45
CA ILE A 9 0.14 -11.34 9.22
C ILE A 9 1.04 -10.80 8.11
N CYS A 10 2.35 -10.72 8.38
CA CYS A 10 3.29 -10.32 7.34
C CYS A 10 3.30 -11.34 6.19
N PRO A 11 3.02 -10.94 4.94
CA PRO A 11 2.95 -11.86 3.80
C PRO A 11 4.30 -12.52 3.45
N LYS A 12 5.42 -11.93 3.90
CA LYS A 12 6.77 -12.43 3.63
C LYS A 12 7.26 -13.48 4.63
N CYS A 13 6.93 -13.34 5.91
CA CYS A 13 7.44 -14.23 6.97
C CYS A 13 6.37 -14.89 7.85
N GLY A 14 5.09 -14.59 7.65
CA GLY A 14 3.99 -15.14 8.45
C GLY A 14 3.91 -14.63 9.89
N ASN A 15 4.73 -13.65 10.28
CA ASN A 15 4.72 -13.11 11.65
C ASN A 15 3.55 -12.11 11.84
N ALA A 16 2.78 -12.29 12.92
CA ALA A 16 1.66 -11.44 13.32
C ALA A 16 2.09 -10.17 14.11
N SER A 17 3.40 -9.89 14.19
CA SER A 17 3.94 -8.72 14.90
C SER A 17 3.97 -7.45 14.02
N SER A 18 3.01 -7.31 13.11
CA SER A 18 2.95 -6.13 12.25
C SER A 18 2.37 -4.93 12.99
N LEU A 19 2.91 -3.74 12.71
CA LEU A 19 2.51 -2.49 13.34
C LEU A 19 1.69 -1.66 12.36
N LYS A 20 0.53 -1.15 12.80
CA LYS A 20 -0.27 -0.25 11.97
C LYS A 20 0.51 1.03 11.65
N LYS A 21 0.56 1.39 10.37
CA LYS A 21 1.26 2.58 9.83
C LYS A 21 0.44 3.21 8.70
N LEU A 22 0.81 4.43 8.32
CA LEU A 22 0.36 5.03 7.07
C LEU A 22 1.36 4.68 5.97
N ILE A 23 0.85 4.20 4.84
CA ILE A 23 1.62 3.88 3.65
C ILE A 23 1.33 4.97 2.63
N LEU A 24 2.39 5.58 2.09
CA LEU A 24 2.29 6.57 1.03
C LEU A 24 1.90 5.86 -0.27
N LEU A 25 0.82 6.30 -0.89
CA LEU A 25 0.47 5.93 -2.24
C LEU A 25 1.45 6.61 -3.20
N GLU A 26 1.99 5.86 -4.14
CA GLU A 26 2.75 6.46 -5.23
C GLU A 26 1.82 7.35 -6.05
N ILE A 27 2.32 8.54 -6.37
CA ILE A 27 1.62 9.50 -7.23
C ILE A 27 1.33 8.78 -8.55
N ALA A 28 0.08 8.78 -8.97
CA ALA A 28 -0.31 8.26 -10.27
C ALA A 28 0.55 8.93 -11.35
N TRP A 29 1.14 8.08 -12.18
CA TRP A 29 1.88 8.38 -13.41
C TRP A 29 1.72 9.82 -13.92
N VAL A 30 2.77 10.62 -13.77
CA VAL A 30 2.98 11.82 -14.59
C VAL A 30 3.96 11.40 -15.67
N ASP A 31 3.57 11.51 -16.94
CA ASP A 31 4.48 11.30 -18.06
C ASP A 31 5.71 12.21 -17.90
N TYR A 32 6.88 11.59 -17.68
CA TYR A 32 8.15 12.31 -17.58
C TYR A 32 8.89 12.18 -18.90
N PRO A 33 9.09 13.28 -19.66
CA PRO A 33 9.73 13.20 -20.97
C PRO A 33 11.14 12.63 -20.86
N GLY A 34 11.42 11.59 -21.66
CA GLY A 34 12.74 10.95 -21.73
C GLY A 34 12.96 9.74 -20.80
N ARG A 35 11.92 9.23 -20.13
CA ARG A 35 11.98 7.98 -19.37
C ARG A 35 11.00 6.96 -19.97
N ASP A 36 11.46 5.75 -20.28
CA ASP A 36 10.57 4.69 -20.78
C ASP A 36 9.60 4.30 -19.66
N SER A 37 8.30 4.31 -19.96
CA SER A 37 7.25 3.89 -19.03
C SER A 37 7.49 2.45 -18.56
N ARG A 38 8.02 1.57 -19.41
CA ARG A 38 8.27 0.16 -19.07
C ARG A 38 9.46 -0.05 -18.15
N GLU A 39 10.36 0.93 -18.01
CA GLU A 39 11.56 0.84 -17.16
C GLU A 39 11.26 0.92 -15.65
N LYS A 40 10.02 1.22 -15.26
CA LYS A 40 9.60 1.23 -13.86
C LYS A 40 8.39 0.34 -13.65
N CYS A 41 8.65 -0.95 -13.45
CA CYS A 41 7.71 -1.89 -12.85
C CYS A 41 6.99 -1.23 -11.67
N ALA A 42 5.69 -1.50 -11.56
CA ALA A 42 4.79 -1.07 -10.50
C ALA A 42 5.24 -1.60 -9.12
N LEU A 43 6.25 -0.96 -8.53
CA LEU A 43 6.77 -1.33 -7.20
C LEU A 43 5.99 -0.66 -6.08
N GLY A 44 5.17 0.36 -6.37
CA GLY A 44 4.36 1.07 -5.39
C GLY A 44 2.85 0.94 -5.60
N LEU A 45 2.14 1.10 -4.48
CA LEU A 45 0.68 1.10 -4.42
C LEU A 45 0.13 2.46 -4.89
N ARG A 46 -0.77 2.46 -5.87
CA ARG A 46 -1.42 3.68 -6.40
C ARG A 46 -2.82 3.87 -5.85
N ALA A 47 -3.34 5.10 -5.95
CA ALA A 47 -4.68 5.45 -5.50
C ALA A 47 -5.81 4.70 -6.23
N ASP A 48 -5.62 4.31 -7.50
CA ASP A 48 -6.59 3.51 -8.27
C ASP A 48 -6.63 2.03 -7.86
N GLN A 49 -5.66 1.57 -7.06
CA GLN A 49 -5.54 0.19 -6.60
C GLN A 49 -6.12 -0.05 -5.19
N VAL A 50 -6.66 0.98 -4.55
CA VAL A 50 -7.24 0.91 -3.20
C VAL A 50 -8.74 1.21 -3.23
N LEU A 51 -9.46 0.68 -2.24
CA LEU A 51 -10.86 1.04 -2.02
C LEU A 51 -10.99 2.56 -1.74
N PRO A 52 -11.90 3.31 -2.38
CA PRO A 52 -12.14 4.73 -2.11
C PRO A 52 -12.40 5.03 -0.64
N GLU A 53 -13.11 4.15 0.06
CA GLU A 53 -13.39 4.23 1.50
C GLU A 53 -12.16 4.03 2.40
N ALA A 54 -11.04 3.54 1.84
CA ALA A 54 -9.76 3.41 2.54
C ALA A 54 -8.88 4.66 2.40
N LEU A 55 -9.23 5.60 1.49
CA LEU A 55 -8.52 6.87 1.36
C LEU A 55 -8.82 7.76 2.58
N GLY A 56 -7.79 8.48 3.04
CA GLY A 56 -7.96 9.50 4.07
C GLY A 56 -8.80 10.69 3.59
N GLU A 57 -9.23 11.53 4.53
CA GLU A 57 -9.80 12.83 4.22
C GLU A 57 -8.69 13.84 3.83
N PRO A 58 -9.00 14.91 3.08
CA PRO A 58 -8.06 15.99 2.81
C PRO A 58 -7.33 16.51 4.06
N PRO A 59 -5.99 16.67 4.05
CA PRO A 59 -5.02 16.51 2.95
C PRO A 59 -4.23 15.19 3.02
N LEU A 60 -4.86 14.09 3.44
CA LEU A 60 -4.22 12.78 3.68
C LEU A 60 -4.62 11.72 2.64
N GLU A 61 -5.25 12.11 1.53
CA GLU A 61 -5.70 11.19 0.47
C GLU A 61 -4.55 10.41 -0.17
N GLN A 62 -3.32 10.94 -0.09
CA GLN A 62 -2.10 10.27 -0.53
C GLN A 62 -1.62 9.14 0.40
N PHE A 63 -2.30 8.91 1.53
CA PHE A 63 -1.94 7.86 2.47
C PHE A 63 -3.09 6.87 2.66
N VAL A 64 -2.74 5.60 2.85
CA VAL A 64 -3.68 4.57 3.30
C VAL A 64 -3.17 3.92 4.58
N SER A 65 -4.09 3.38 5.38
CA SER A 65 -3.70 2.50 6.48
C SER A 65 -3.03 1.25 5.92
N GLY A 66 -1.95 0.82 6.57
CA GLY A 66 -1.28 -0.44 6.28
C GLY A 66 -0.52 -0.91 7.49
N PHE A 67 0.41 -1.82 7.25
CA PHE A 67 1.14 -2.54 8.27
C PHE A 67 2.62 -2.57 7.94
N TYR A 68 3.46 -2.52 8.98
CA TYR A 68 4.91 -2.65 8.87
C TYR A 68 5.37 -3.87 9.65
N CYS A 69 6.15 -4.74 9.01
CA CYS A 69 6.77 -5.88 9.68
C CYS A 69 8.19 -5.50 10.14
N PRO A 70 8.48 -5.43 11.45
CA PRO A 70 9.82 -5.12 11.94
C PRO A 70 10.85 -6.23 11.67
N ASN A 71 10.41 -7.47 11.44
CA ASN A 71 11.30 -8.59 11.13
C ASN A 71 11.74 -8.61 9.66
N CYS A 72 10.85 -8.24 8.75
CA CYS A 72 11.13 -8.22 7.31
C CYS A 72 11.49 -6.84 6.78
N GLU A 73 11.27 -5.80 7.59
CA GLU A 73 11.47 -4.39 7.26
C GLU A 73 10.68 -3.95 6.02
N ILE A 74 9.47 -4.50 5.86
CA ILE A 74 8.57 -4.16 4.74
C ILE A 74 7.28 -3.52 5.24
N GLY A 75 6.80 -2.53 4.49
CA GLY A 75 5.43 -2.04 4.56
C GLY A 75 4.53 -2.84 3.61
N PHE A 76 3.29 -3.10 4.01
CA PHE A 76 2.28 -3.76 3.19
C PHE A 76 0.88 -3.27 3.56
N VAL A 77 -0.07 -3.45 2.66
CA VAL A 77 -1.51 -3.21 2.90
C VAL A 77 -2.22 -4.55 2.95
N SER A 78 -3.27 -4.68 3.76
CA SER A 78 -4.07 -5.89 3.80
C SER A 78 -4.89 -6.03 2.51
N GLU A 79 -5.25 -7.26 2.15
CA GLU A 79 -6.09 -7.53 0.98
C GLU A 79 -7.44 -6.80 1.06
N GLU A 80 -7.98 -6.64 2.27
CA GLU A 80 -9.22 -5.89 2.53
C GLU A 80 -9.18 -4.43 2.06
N ILE A 81 -7.99 -3.83 1.91
CA ILE A 81 -7.81 -2.43 1.49
C ILE A 81 -7.66 -2.32 -0.04
N LEU A 82 -7.32 -3.41 -0.71
CA LEU A 82 -7.05 -3.43 -2.15
C LEU A 82 -8.34 -3.57 -2.98
N LYS A 83 -8.31 -3.04 -4.21
CA LYS A 83 -9.31 -3.31 -5.26
C LYS A 83 -8.72 -4.13 -6.41
N GLU A 84 -9.59 -4.80 -7.17
CA GLU A 84 -9.24 -5.40 -8.46
C GLU A 84 -8.76 -4.33 -9.45
N GLY A 85 -7.46 -4.29 -9.64
CA GLY A 85 -6.75 -3.59 -10.72
C GLY A 85 -5.32 -4.11 -10.90
N PHE A 86 -4.95 -5.20 -10.21
CA PHE A 86 -3.67 -5.87 -10.37
C PHE A 86 -3.69 -6.66 -11.67
N HIS A 87 -3.32 -6.00 -12.77
CA HIS A 87 -2.83 -6.68 -13.95
C HIS A 87 -1.36 -6.98 -13.70
N PRO A 88 -0.96 -8.23 -13.40
CA PRO A 88 0.46 -8.58 -13.39
C PRO A 88 1.03 -8.24 -14.77
N CYS A 89 2.10 -7.46 -14.79
CA CYS A 89 2.86 -7.23 -16.01
C CYS A 89 3.37 -8.59 -16.52
N MET A 90 2.78 -9.10 -17.59
CA MET A 90 3.35 -10.17 -18.42
C MET A 90 4.36 -9.58 -19.40
#